data_AF-A0A2T2UBD2-F1
#
_entry.id   AF-A0A2T2UBD2-F1
#
_cell.length_a   1.000
_cell.length_b   1.000
_cell.length_c   1.000
_cell.angle_alpha   90.00
_cell.angle_beta   90.00
_cell.angle_gamma   90.00
#
_symmetry.space_group_name_H-M   'P 1'
#
loop_
_entity.id
_entity.type
_entity.pdbx_description
1 polymer ?
#
loop_
_entity_poly.entity_id
_entity_poly.type
_entity_poly.pdbx_seq_one_letter_code
_entity_poly.pdbx_strand_id
1 'polypeptide(L)' 'DVRLHVTDRLSVDIIGAGDIEHRGSPDIETNIIGSGEGRSVE' A
#
# COMPACT_ATOMS: atom_id res chain seq x y z
N ASP A 1 -2.04 -10.35 1.01
CA ASP A 1 -3.14 -9.38 0.89
C ASP A 1 -3.35 -8.67 2.21
N VAL A 2 -3.34 -7.34 2.19
CA VAL A 2 -3.53 -6.49 3.38
C VAL A 2 -4.46 -5.35 3.00
N ARG A 3 -5.45 -5.07 3.88
CA ARG A 3 -6.44 -3.99 3.69
C ARG A 3 -6.40 -3.01 4.83
N LEU A 4 -6.20 -1.74 4.53
CA LEU A 4 -5.99 -0.68 5.51
C LEU A 4 -6.89 0.53 5.21
N HIS A 5 -7.28 1.25 6.25
CA HIS A 5 -7.85 2.59 6.11
C HIS A 5 -6.91 3.58 6.77
N VAL A 6 -6.43 4.56 6.02
CA VAL A 6 -5.38 5.49 6.47
C VAL A 6 -5.78 6.90 6.07
N THR A 7 -5.67 7.82 7.02
CA THR A 7 -6.14 9.20 6.85
C THR A 7 -5.01 10.22 6.66
N ASP A 8 -3.82 9.97 7.24
CA ASP A 8 -2.71 10.93 7.21
C ASP A 8 -1.53 10.44 6.38
N ARG A 9 -0.86 9.35 6.78
CA ARG A 9 0.35 8.85 6.09
C ARG A 9 0.41 7.33 6.03
N LEU A 10 0.72 6.79 4.86
CA LEU A 10 0.91 5.36 4.61
C LEU A 10 2.33 5.10 4.09
N SER A 11 3.10 4.30 4.83
CA SER A 11 4.42 3.81 4.41
C SER A 11 4.35 2.30 4.21
N VAL A 12 4.74 1.84 3.02
CA VAL A 12 4.56 0.45 2.58
C VAL A 12 5.86 -0.09 2.01
N ASP A 13 6.36 -1.15 2.63
CA ASP A 13 7.50 -1.93 2.14
C ASP A 13 7.02 -3.33 1.74
N ILE A 14 7.08 -3.64 0.44
CA ILE A 14 6.70 -4.95 -0.10
C ILE A 14 7.97 -5.64 -0.60
N ILE A 15 8.27 -6.80 -0.02
CA ILE A 15 9.35 -7.68 -0.47
C ILE A 15 8.71 -8.99 -0.95
N GLY A 16 8.76 -9.26 -2.26
CA GLY A 16 8.16 -10.44 -2.89
C GLY A 16 6.96 -10.13 -3.78
N ALA A 17 5.88 -10.90 -3.65
CA ALA A 17 4.68 -10.83 -4.50
C ALA A 17 3.40 -10.59 -3.68
N GLY A 18 3.49 -9.72 -2.66
CA GLY A 18 2.35 -9.36 -1.82
C GLY A 18 1.66 -8.09 -2.30
N ASP A 19 0.33 -8.04 -2.20
CA ASP A 19 -0.47 -6.89 -2.62
C ASP A 19 -1.08 -6.14 -1.42
N ILE A 20 -1.14 -4.81 -1.54
CA ILE A 20 -1.71 -3.90 -0.54
C ILE A 20 -2.84 -3.08 -1.15
N GLU A 21 -3.98 -3.07 -0.45
CA GLU A 21 -5.14 -2.24 -0.74
C GLU A 21 -5.34 -1.23 0.40
N HIS A 22 -5.45 0.06 0.06
CA HIS A 22 -5.68 1.11 1.05
C HIS A 22 -6.82 2.03 0.63
N ARG A 23 -7.56 2.50 1.64
CA ARG A 23 -8.65 3.49 1.50
C ARG A 23 -8.27 4.80 2.17
N GLY A 24 -8.72 5.90 1.56
CA GLY A 24 -8.45 7.28 2.00
C GLY A 24 -7.48 8.01 1.07
N SER A 25 -7.16 9.26 1.42
CA SER A 25 -6.22 10.10 0.68
C SER A 25 -4.98 10.47 1.53
N PRO A 26 -4.25 9.48 2.10
CA PRO A 26 -3.05 9.77 2.87
C PRO A 26 -1.88 10.14 1.95
N ASP A 27 -0.83 10.71 2.52
CA ASP A 27 0.47 10.79 1.86
C ASP A 27 1.11 9.39 1.79
N ILE A 28 1.39 8.89 0.58
CA ILE A 28 1.81 7.51 0.33
C ILE A 28 3.30 7.46 -0.02
N GLU A 29 4.06 6.64 0.72
CA GLU A 29 5.43 6.28 0.43
C GLU A 29 5.51 4.76 0.23
N THR A 30 5.90 4.31 -0.96
CA THR A 30 5.90 2.88 -1.31
C THR A 30 7.28 2.45 -1.80
N ASN A 31 7.83 1.39 -1.21
CA ASN A 31 9.01 0.68 -1.71
C ASN A 31 8.65 -0.76 -2.01
N ILE A 32 8.72 -1.14 -3.29
CA ILE A 32 8.38 -2.48 -3.75
C ILE A 32 9.61 -3.11 -4.38
N ILE A 33 10.05 -4.23 -3.79
CA ILE A 33 11.13 -5.07 -4.29
C ILE A 33 10.53 -6.42 -4.66
N GLY A 34 10.17 -6.59 -5.95
CA GLY A 34 9.56 -7.81 -6.47
C GLY A 34 8.43 -7.53 -7.46
N SER A 35 7.36 -8.31 -7.37
CA SER A 35 6.19 -8.25 -8.28
C SER A 35 4.88 -7.87 -7.59
N GLY A 36 4.93 -7.48 -6.32
CA GLY A 36 3.75 -7.01 -5.59
C GLY A 36 3.26 -5.64 -6.07
N GLU A 37 2.03 -5.28 -5.72
CA GLU A 37 1.40 -4.03 -6.13
C GLU A 37 0.71 -3.31 -4.96
N GLY A 38 0.78 -1.97 -4.96
CA GLY A 38 -0.02 -1.12 -4.09
C GLY A 38 -1.18 -0.50 -4.86
N ARG A 39 -2.41 -0.72 -4.42
CA ARG A 39 -3.63 -0.18 -5.04
C ARG A 39 -4.42 0.68 -4.06
N SER A 40 -4.89 1.83 -4.55
CA SER A 40 -5.90 2.64 -3.86
C SER A 40 -7.27 2.08 -4.20
N VAL A 41 -8.11 1.89 -3.19
CA VAL A 41 -9.52 1.50 -3.33
C VAL A 41 -10.39 2.62 -2.77
N GLU A 42 -11.41 3.03 -3.54
CA GLU A 42 -12.40 4.03 -3.11
C GLU A 42 -13.26 3.52 -1.93
#